data_AF-A0A1C6H5L9-F1
#
_entry.id   AF-A0A1C6H5L9-F1
#
_cell.length_a   1.000
_cell.length_b   1.000
_cell.length_c   1.000
_cell.angle_alpha   90.00
_cell.angle_beta   90.00
_cell.angle_gamma   90.00
#
_symmetry.space_group_name_H-M   'P 1'
#
loop_
_entity.id
_entity.type
_entity.pdbx_description
1 polymer ?
#
loop_
_entity_poly.entity_id
_entity_poly.type
_entity_poly.pdbx_seq_one_letter_code
_entity_poly.pdbx_strand_id
1 'polypeptide(L)'
;MGMKKLKKAAMIAAASMFVMMMPMIQTHAAPTDVIENNESGIPDKTLYQNILKVLGKQSTDTFTEQEASSVEELEIVDYKKIPMESLKGIGYLTNLETLKIQDQWQLSSLEGLDGRLKKLDALNVSYSGITSIKEVANLPSLVYLTFEGDKIRSLDGIQGLKNLRSLNVYGNRLTSLQGIESAVNLEDIFLYDNQLTSLKGIENLTKLKKLEVGKNRLKNLKGIEKLTNLEELGVSENRLTDIKEIKNLKKLERIYAFCNKIKTLPNLKQFSKLKYVFCDFSDNLLSEKELAAKLPKRFLTGGKNKKAWLSDQKEFQKLKRTIKLVNPKKKNEISVKTKEISGYAFPEAYVELKNLKTGKTTKCVKADKNGYFKLKKLNLKKWGGAKVQVNLYKYSKEQKRNVQVVCNTVLKVKKK
;
A
#
# COMPACT_ATOMS: atom_id res chain seq x y z
N MET A 1 3.18 0.97 29.88
CA MET A 1 2.33 0.05 29.08
C MET A 1 1.50 0.74 27.99
N GLY A 2 1.25 2.08 28.05
CA GLY A 2 0.47 2.81 27.03
C GLY A 2 1.24 3.26 25.77
N MET A 3 2.52 3.66 25.88
CA MET A 3 3.33 4.13 24.75
C MET A 3 3.79 3.01 23.78
N LYS A 4 4.10 1.80 24.28
CA LYS A 4 4.42 0.63 23.43
C LYS A 4 3.25 0.23 22.51
N LYS A 5 1.99 0.40 22.95
CA LYS A 5 0.79 0.17 22.11
C LYS A 5 0.62 1.24 21.02
N LEU A 6 0.94 2.50 21.32
CA LEU A 6 0.83 3.63 20.38
C LEU A 6 1.86 3.56 19.24
N LYS A 7 3.10 3.13 19.52
CA LYS A 7 4.11 2.89 18.47
C LYS A 7 3.73 1.70 17.55
N LYS A 8 3.19 0.60 18.12
CA LYS A 8 2.79 -0.60 17.35
C LYS A 8 1.58 -0.34 16.44
N ALA A 9 0.70 0.61 16.77
CA ALA A 9 -0.38 1.08 15.90
C ALA A 9 0.10 2.03 14.77
N ALA A 10 1.25 2.68 14.92
CA ALA A 10 1.79 3.63 13.94
C ALA A 10 2.41 2.97 12.69
N MET A 11 2.66 1.65 12.69
CA MET A 11 3.10 0.92 11.49
C MET A 11 2.07 0.95 10.34
N ILE A 12 0.81 1.34 10.59
CA ILE A 12 -0.23 1.44 9.56
C ILE A 12 -0.15 2.75 8.74
N ALA A 13 0.61 3.77 9.17
CA ALA A 13 0.91 4.93 8.32
C ALA A 13 2.07 5.78 8.87
N ALA A 14 3.08 5.97 8.02
CA ALA A 14 4.15 6.97 8.08
C ALA A 14 5.29 6.75 9.12
N ALA A 15 6.52 6.86 8.59
CA ALA A 15 7.79 6.82 9.30
C ALA A 15 7.94 7.97 10.31
N SER A 16 8.58 7.73 11.46
CA SER A 16 9.25 8.76 12.28
C SER A 16 10.24 8.14 13.28
N MET A 17 11.41 8.78 13.34
CA MET A 17 12.57 8.48 14.18
C MET A 17 12.25 8.41 15.68
N PHE A 18 12.83 7.43 16.38
CA PHE A 18 12.94 7.46 17.83
C PHE A 18 14.30 6.86 18.25
N VAL A 19 15.27 7.73 18.59
CA VAL A 19 16.53 7.32 19.21
C VAL A 19 16.34 7.44 20.73
N MET A 20 16.19 6.32 21.43
CA MET A 20 16.41 6.29 22.88
C MET A 20 17.89 6.00 23.12
N MET A 21 18.60 6.91 23.76
CA MET A 21 19.93 6.63 24.31
C MET A 21 19.78 5.66 25.49
N MET A 22 20.38 4.47 25.39
CA MET A 22 20.57 3.57 26.52
C MET A 22 21.87 3.92 27.27
N PRO A 23 21.96 3.69 28.60
CA PRO A 23 23.19 3.92 29.36
C PRO A 23 24.29 2.93 28.94
N MET A 24 25.52 3.42 28.78
CA MET A 24 26.70 2.56 28.57
C MET A 24 26.94 1.69 29.82
N ILE A 25 26.86 0.38 29.66
CA ILE A 25 27.38 -0.58 30.64
C ILE A 25 28.73 -1.05 30.08
N GLN A 26 29.83 -0.57 30.66
CA GLN A 26 31.17 -1.12 30.40
C GLN A 26 31.42 -2.30 31.34
N THR A 27 31.13 -3.51 30.89
CA THR A 27 31.63 -4.74 31.51
C THR A 27 32.60 -5.40 30.53
N HIS A 28 33.84 -5.59 30.95
CA HIS A 28 34.87 -6.30 30.19
C HIS A 28 34.50 -7.80 30.16
N ALA A 29 33.80 -8.22 29.10
CA ALA A 29 33.44 -9.61 28.86
C ALA A 29 34.63 -10.41 28.31
N ALA A 30 34.65 -11.71 28.55
CA ALA A 30 35.67 -12.62 28.03
C ALA A 30 35.65 -12.65 26.47
N PRO A 31 36.78 -12.93 25.80
CA PRO A 31 36.89 -12.89 24.34
C PRO A 31 35.91 -13.79 23.55
N THR A 32 35.27 -14.76 24.21
CA THR A 32 34.36 -15.74 23.58
C THR A 32 32.94 -15.23 23.34
N ASP A 33 32.57 -14.08 23.90
CA ASP A 33 31.19 -13.55 23.83
C ASP A 33 31.04 -12.38 22.83
N VAL A 34 32.14 -11.99 22.17
CA VAL A 34 32.17 -10.88 21.21
C VAL A 34 31.61 -11.33 19.86
N ILE A 35 30.62 -10.61 19.36
CA ILE A 35 30.08 -10.80 18.01
C ILE A 35 30.91 -9.95 17.04
N GLU A 36 31.61 -10.62 16.12
CA GLU A 36 32.42 -9.95 15.10
C GLU A 36 31.63 -9.66 13.81
N ASN A 37 32.06 -8.62 13.06
CA ASN A 37 31.54 -8.29 11.74
C ASN A 37 32.20 -9.14 10.64
N ASN A 38 31.99 -10.45 10.71
CA ASN A 38 32.52 -11.44 9.78
C ASN A 38 31.60 -12.67 9.69
N GLU A 39 32.04 -13.70 8.96
CA GLU A 39 31.23 -14.90 8.71
C GLU A 39 30.84 -15.72 9.93
N SER A 40 31.60 -15.59 11.03
CA SER A 40 31.35 -16.28 12.30
C SER A 40 30.32 -15.56 13.17
N GLY A 41 30.10 -14.25 12.94
CA GLY A 41 29.14 -13.42 13.65
C GLY A 41 28.06 -12.86 12.71
N ILE A 42 28.12 -11.55 12.45
CA ILE A 42 27.21 -10.84 11.55
C ILE A 42 28.02 -10.32 10.34
N PRO A 43 27.99 -11.00 9.18
CA PRO A 43 28.83 -10.62 8.05
C PRO A 43 28.33 -9.39 7.29
N ASP A 44 27.03 -9.05 7.39
CA ASP A 44 26.49 -7.88 6.70
C ASP A 44 26.88 -6.60 7.45
N LYS A 45 27.77 -5.82 6.81
CA LYS A 45 28.28 -4.57 7.38
C LYS A 45 27.16 -3.57 7.68
N THR A 46 26.13 -3.48 6.86
CA THR A 46 25.04 -2.53 7.08
C THR A 46 24.21 -2.93 8.28
N LEU A 47 23.90 -4.21 8.43
CA LEU A 47 23.24 -4.74 9.63
C LEU A 47 24.07 -4.48 10.90
N TYR A 48 25.34 -4.89 10.89
CA TYR A 48 26.25 -4.75 12.04
C TYR A 48 26.39 -3.28 12.49
N GLN A 49 26.58 -2.36 11.53
CA GLN A 49 26.74 -0.93 11.83
C GLN A 49 25.45 -0.28 12.36
N ASN A 50 24.27 -0.75 11.96
CA ASN A 50 23.03 -0.29 12.55
C ASN A 50 22.83 -0.81 13.98
N ILE A 51 23.30 -2.03 14.28
CA ILE A 51 23.29 -2.56 15.66
C ILE A 51 24.22 -1.75 16.55
N LEU A 52 25.47 -1.48 16.13
CA LEU A 52 26.40 -0.61 16.85
C LEU A 52 25.78 0.76 17.16
N LYS A 53 25.11 1.36 16.18
CA LYS A 53 24.45 2.66 16.34
C LYS A 53 23.34 2.61 17.41
N VAL A 54 22.51 1.57 17.42
CA VAL A 54 21.46 1.40 18.44
C VAL A 54 22.07 1.21 19.83
N LEU A 55 23.21 0.52 19.93
CA LEU A 55 23.97 0.34 21.16
C LEU A 55 24.78 1.59 21.58
N GLY A 56 24.75 2.69 20.80
CA GLY A 56 25.49 3.91 21.09
C GLY A 56 27.01 3.78 20.91
N LYS A 57 27.47 2.81 20.12
CA LYS A 57 28.88 2.51 19.86
C LYS A 57 29.41 3.15 18.57
N GLN A 58 30.73 3.30 18.48
CA GLN A 58 31.42 3.79 17.29
C GLN A 58 31.51 2.71 16.22
N SER A 59 31.75 3.10 14.96
CA SER A 59 31.75 2.18 13.81
C SER A 59 32.85 1.11 13.82
N THR A 60 33.89 1.31 14.62
CA THR A 60 35.03 0.40 14.79
C THR A 60 34.89 -0.51 16.00
N ASP A 61 33.87 -0.29 16.83
CA ASP A 61 33.70 -1.04 18.07
C ASP A 61 33.15 -2.44 17.78
N THR A 62 33.23 -3.30 18.80
CA THR A 62 32.52 -4.57 18.85
C THR A 62 31.47 -4.56 19.96
N PHE A 63 30.59 -5.56 19.92
CA PHE A 63 29.59 -5.77 20.96
C PHE A 63 29.48 -7.25 21.31
N THR A 64 29.05 -7.52 22.53
CA THR A 64 28.85 -8.86 23.07
C THR A 64 27.46 -9.40 22.76
N GLU A 65 27.25 -10.70 22.94
CA GLU A 65 25.90 -11.29 22.91
C GLU A 65 24.94 -10.64 23.93
N GLN A 66 25.43 -10.27 25.11
CA GLN A 66 24.62 -9.59 26.13
C GLN A 66 24.14 -8.22 25.63
N GLU A 67 25.04 -7.42 25.06
CA GLU A 67 24.68 -6.13 24.46
C GLU A 67 23.72 -6.32 23.27
N ALA A 68 24.00 -7.26 22.37
CA ALA A 68 23.11 -7.59 21.25
C ALA A 68 21.70 -7.98 21.74
N SER A 69 21.62 -8.80 22.78
CA SER A 69 20.34 -9.21 23.38
C SER A 69 19.57 -8.06 24.01
N SER A 70 20.20 -6.92 24.33
CA SER A 70 19.50 -5.75 24.90
C SER A 70 18.70 -4.95 23.87
N VAL A 71 18.91 -5.20 22.57
CA VAL A 71 18.22 -4.49 21.49
C VAL A 71 16.77 -4.96 21.35
N GLU A 72 15.82 -4.06 21.63
CA GLU A 72 14.37 -4.32 21.48
C GLU A 72 13.80 -3.80 20.15
N GLU A 73 14.39 -2.74 19.56
CA GLU A 73 13.93 -2.13 18.32
C GLU A 73 15.13 -1.91 17.39
N LEU A 74 15.05 -2.36 16.14
CA LEU A 74 16.06 -2.11 15.11
C LEU A 74 15.41 -1.55 13.85
N GLU A 75 15.88 -0.38 13.42
CA GLU A 75 15.45 0.29 12.18
C GLU A 75 16.64 0.49 11.25
N ILE A 76 16.51 -0.04 10.02
CA ILE A 76 17.49 0.05 8.94
C ILE A 76 16.80 0.72 7.76
N VAL A 77 17.11 1.99 7.51
CA VAL A 77 16.55 2.78 6.40
C VAL A 77 17.68 3.35 5.57
N ASP A 78 17.65 3.14 4.26
CA ASP A 78 18.64 3.73 3.35
C ASP A 78 18.10 4.95 2.60
N TYR A 79 18.92 6.01 2.57
CA TYR A 79 18.71 7.15 1.69
C TYR A 79 19.95 7.52 0.85
N LYS A 80 21.12 6.82 1.00
CA LYS A 80 22.41 7.08 0.29
C LYS A 80 23.63 6.21 0.69
N LYS A 81 23.50 5.13 1.47
CA LYS A 81 24.60 4.31 2.04
C LYS A 81 24.73 2.92 1.39
N ILE A 82 25.70 2.15 1.87
CA ILE A 82 25.97 0.76 1.48
C ILE A 82 24.68 -0.06 1.65
N PRO A 83 24.16 -0.70 0.60
CA PRO A 83 22.97 -1.55 0.68
C PRO A 83 23.21 -2.78 1.58
N MET A 84 22.18 -3.20 2.31
CA MET A 84 22.14 -4.45 3.06
C MET A 84 21.75 -5.60 2.13
N GLU A 85 22.46 -6.72 2.23
CA GLU A 85 22.26 -7.92 1.40
C GLU A 85 21.75 -9.11 2.21
N SER A 86 22.04 -9.17 3.52
CA SER A 86 21.77 -10.34 4.37
C SER A 86 21.28 -10.00 5.78
N LEU A 87 20.47 -10.90 6.36
CA LEU A 87 20.06 -10.89 7.77
C LEU A 87 20.82 -11.91 8.61
N LYS A 88 21.85 -12.58 8.05
CA LYS A 88 22.65 -13.57 8.79
C LYS A 88 23.19 -12.96 10.09
N GLY A 89 22.98 -13.69 11.19
CA GLY A 89 23.41 -13.29 12.53
C GLY A 89 22.42 -12.38 13.28
N ILE A 90 21.31 -11.93 12.66
CA ILE A 90 20.31 -11.12 13.39
C ILE A 90 19.70 -11.85 14.61
N GLY A 91 19.75 -13.19 14.63
CA GLY A 91 19.30 -14.02 15.74
C GLY A 91 20.02 -13.79 17.08
N TYR A 92 21.14 -13.05 17.12
CA TYR A 92 21.75 -12.57 18.37
C TYR A 92 20.86 -11.55 19.12
N LEU A 93 19.97 -10.84 18.42
CA LEU A 93 19.05 -9.87 19.01
C LEU A 93 17.83 -10.57 19.62
N THR A 94 18.05 -11.43 20.62
CA THR A 94 17.02 -12.34 21.14
C THR A 94 15.84 -11.64 21.81
N ASN A 95 15.98 -10.39 22.26
CA ASN A 95 14.88 -9.57 22.77
C ASN A 95 14.26 -8.61 21.75
N LEU A 96 14.64 -8.70 20.47
CA LEU A 96 14.10 -7.85 19.42
C LEU A 96 12.58 -8.02 19.33
N GLU A 97 11.85 -6.94 19.61
CA GLU A 97 10.39 -6.86 19.50
C GLU A 97 9.97 -6.31 18.12
N THR A 98 10.77 -5.39 17.56
CA THR A 98 10.46 -4.70 16.31
C THR A 98 11.65 -4.63 15.39
N LEU A 99 11.46 -5.11 14.16
CA LEU A 99 12.43 -4.98 13.07
C LEU A 99 11.81 -4.20 11.91
N LYS A 100 12.45 -3.10 11.53
CA LYS A 100 12.05 -2.30 10.37
C LYS A 100 13.22 -2.17 9.40
N ILE A 101 13.01 -2.60 8.16
CA ILE A 101 13.97 -2.55 7.07
C ILE A 101 13.30 -1.84 5.90
N GLN A 102 13.84 -0.71 5.46
CA GLN A 102 13.32 0.05 4.33
C GLN A 102 14.41 0.41 3.34
N ASP A 103 14.03 0.43 2.06
CA ASP A 103 14.87 0.85 0.95
C ASP A 103 16.14 -0.01 0.75
N GLN A 104 16.14 -1.25 1.24
CA GLN A 104 17.21 -2.24 1.05
C GLN A 104 17.00 -3.08 -0.21
N TRP A 105 17.17 -2.47 -1.38
CA TRP A 105 16.86 -3.10 -2.68
C TRP A 105 17.70 -4.34 -3.03
N GLN A 106 18.83 -4.57 -2.35
CA GLN A 106 19.65 -5.78 -2.52
C GLN A 106 19.27 -6.92 -1.56
N LEU A 107 18.55 -6.65 -0.47
CA LEU A 107 18.06 -7.69 0.42
C LEU A 107 17.01 -8.52 -0.31
N SER A 108 17.39 -9.72 -0.75
CA SER A 108 16.57 -10.57 -1.62
C SER A 108 15.97 -11.80 -0.92
N SER A 109 16.43 -12.09 0.31
CA SER A 109 15.99 -13.19 1.14
C SER A 109 15.77 -12.74 2.59
N LEU A 110 14.87 -13.42 3.30
CA LEU A 110 14.67 -13.29 4.74
C LEU A 110 15.47 -14.32 5.55
N GLU A 111 16.36 -15.08 4.89
CA GLU A 111 17.27 -16.01 5.54
C GLU A 111 18.08 -15.31 6.64
N GLY A 112 18.15 -15.94 7.81
CA GLY A 112 18.65 -15.34 9.05
C GLY A 112 17.54 -15.01 10.06
N LEU A 113 16.29 -14.81 9.59
CA LEU A 113 15.12 -14.79 10.48
C LEU A 113 14.81 -16.22 10.94
N ASP A 114 15.32 -16.58 12.11
CA ASP A 114 15.14 -17.89 12.72
C ASP A 114 14.40 -17.83 14.07
N GLY A 115 14.16 -19.00 14.65
CA GLY A 115 13.38 -19.17 15.88
C GLY A 115 14.01 -18.59 17.15
N ARG A 116 15.21 -17.98 17.09
CA ARG A 116 15.81 -17.26 18.23
C ARG A 116 15.11 -15.93 18.51
N LEU A 117 14.48 -15.32 17.50
CA LEU A 117 13.75 -14.05 17.59
C LEU A 117 12.35 -14.22 18.23
N LYS A 118 12.28 -14.82 19.41
CA LYS A 118 11.03 -15.25 20.07
C LYS A 118 10.12 -14.09 20.51
N LYS A 119 10.65 -12.87 20.59
CA LYS A 119 9.92 -11.66 21.00
C LYS A 119 9.49 -10.79 19.82
N LEU A 120 9.90 -11.13 18.59
CA LEU A 120 9.65 -10.30 17.41
C LEU A 120 8.16 -10.33 17.09
N ASP A 121 7.46 -9.27 17.44
CA ASP A 121 6.02 -9.15 17.24
C ASP A 121 5.65 -8.22 16.07
N ALA A 122 6.59 -7.39 15.62
CA ALA A 122 6.41 -6.50 14.49
C ALA A 122 7.58 -6.56 13.50
N LEU A 123 7.29 -7.01 12.28
CA LEU A 123 8.25 -7.06 11.17
C LEU A 123 7.75 -6.19 10.02
N ASN A 124 8.58 -5.21 9.63
CA ASN A 124 8.36 -4.39 8.45
C ASN A 124 9.60 -4.49 7.54
N VAL A 125 9.43 -5.04 6.34
CA VAL A 125 10.46 -5.05 5.30
C VAL A 125 9.84 -4.45 4.06
N SER A 126 10.22 -3.22 3.68
CA SER A 126 9.59 -2.51 2.57
C SER A 126 10.60 -1.99 1.57
N TYR A 127 10.19 -1.86 0.31
CA TYR A 127 11.00 -1.34 -0.79
C TYR A 127 12.35 -2.08 -0.92
N SER A 128 12.30 -3.40 -0.80
CA SER A 128 13.44 -4.30 -0.79
C SER A 128 13.49 -5.21 -2.02
N GLY A 129 14.47 -6.13 -2.05
CA GLY A 129 14.59 -7.15 -3.09
C GLY A 129 13.71 -8.39 -2.87
N ILE A 130 12.96 -8.46 -1.77
CA ILE A 130 12.21 -9.65 -1.33
C ILE A 130 11.15 -10.09 -2.34
N THR A 131 11.07 -11.41 -2.54
CA THR A 131 10.07 -12.04 -3.42
C THR A 131 9.25 -13.15 -2.76
N SER A 132 9.66 -13.59 -1.57
CA SER A 132 9.08 -14.68 -0.79
C SER A 132 9.13 -14.31 0.69
N ILE A 133 8.13 -14.76 1.47
CA ILE A 133 8.05 -14.52 2.91
C ILE A 133 8.08 -15.82 3.73
N LYS A 134 8.45 -16.96 3.13
CA LYS A 134 8.35 -18.28 3.76
C LYS A 134 9.04 -18.36 5.14
N GLU A 135 10.15 -17.64 5.32
CA GLU A 135 10.95 -17.63 6.55
C GLU A 135 10.21 -17.01 7.73
N VAL A 136 9.14 -16.22 7.52
CA VAL A 136 8.33 -15.68 8.61
C VAL A 136 7.62 -16.78 9.40
N ALA A 137 7.52 -18.00 8.86
CA ALA A 137 7.03 -19.18 9.59
C ALA A 137 7.87 -19.50 10.85
N ASN A 138 9.13 -19.06 10.88
CA ASN A 138 10.03 -19.23 12.03
C ASN A 138 9.71 -18.27 13.19
N LEU A 139 8.78 -17.32 13.01
CA LEU A 139 8.53 -16.20 13.91
C LEU A 139 7.11 -16.25 14.50
N PRO A 140 6.78 -17.21 15.39
CA PRO A 140 5.40 -17.45 15.85
C PRO A 140 4.83 -16.32 16.73
N SER A 141 5.68 -15.40 17.21
CA SER A 141 5.31 -14.22 17.98
C SER A 141 4.72 -13.08 17.14
N LEU A 142 4.84 -13.14 15.81
CA LEU A 142 4.42 -12.04 14.94
C LEU A 142 2.93 -11.69 15.12
N VAL A 143 2.69 -10.40 15.34
CA VAL A 143 1.38 -9.76 15.45
C VAL A 143 1.15 -8.81 14.26
N TYR A 144 2.19 -8.09 13.84
CA TYR A 144 2.17 -7.12 12.75
C TYR A 144 3.19 -7.52 11.68
N LEU A 145 2.74 -7.71 10.45
CA LEU A 145 3.59 -8.08 9.33
C LEU A 145 3.37 -7.12 8.17
N THR A 146 4.43 -6.44 7.74
CA THR A 146 4.41 -5.45 6.66
C THR A 146 5.47 -5.74 5.60
N PHE A 147 5.03 -5.85 4.35
CA PHE A 147 5.86 -5.89 3.16
C PHE A 147 5.33 -4.94 2.09
N GLU A 148 5.87 -3.73 2.01
CA GLU A 148 5.38 -2.70 1.08
C GLU A 148 6.28 -2.55 -0.14
N GLY A 149 5.70 -2.59 -1.35
CA GLY A 149 6.43 -2.24 -2.57
C GLY A 149 7.47 -3.29 -3.01
N ASP A 150 7.39 -4.50 -2.48
CA ASP A 150 8.23 -5.63 -2.85
C ASP A 150 7.66 -6.39 -4.08
N LYS A 151 8.23 -7.56 -4.39
CA LYS A 151 7.80 -8.38 -5.53
C LYS A 151 7.18 -9.72 -5.09
N ILE A 152 6.53 -9.72 -3.92
CA ILE A 152 5.93 -10.92 -3.33
C ILE A 152 4.76 -11.41 -4.18
N ARG A 153 4.67 -12.74 -4.34
CA ARG A 153 3.66 -13.42 -5.18
C ARG A 153 2.81 -14.44 -4.44
N SER A 154 3.23 -14.87 -3.25
CA SER A 154 2.52 -15.82 -2.39
C SER A 154 2.54 -15.33 -0.95
N LEU A 155 1.56 -15.78 -0.15
CA LEU A 155 1.52 -15.58 1.30
C LEU A 155 2.08 -16.78 2.06
N ASP A 156 2.72 -17.74 1.38
CA ASP A 156 3.40 -18.86 2.04
C ASP A 156 4.42 -18.38 3.07
N GLY A 157 4.32 -18.93 4.28
CA GLY A 157 5.06 -18.51 5.47
C GLY A 157 4.15 -18.03 6.61
N ILE A 158 2.96 -17.50 6.30
CA ILE A 158 2.04 -17.02 7.34
C ILE A 158 1.19 -18.13 7.95
N GLN A 159 1.23 -19.34 7.37
CA GLN A 159 0.51 -20.49 7.90
C GLN A 159 0.99 -20.79 9.32
N GLY A 160 0.08 -20.77 10.29
CA GLY A 160 0.42 -21.03 11.69
C GLY A 160 0.84 -19.81 12.52
N LEU A 161 0.87 -18.59 11.96
CA LEU A 161 1.05 -17.35 12.73
C LEU A 161 -0.21 -17.00 13.51
N LYS A 162 -0.47 -17.75 14.60
CA LYS A 162 -1.69 -17.63 15.43
C LYS A 162 -1.85 -16.25 16.07
N ASN A 163 -0.76 -15.51 16.24
CA ASN A 163 -0.75 -14.17 16.84
C ASN A 163 -0.95 -13.04 15.82
N LEU A 164 -0.95 -13.33 14.51
CA LEU A 164 -1.07 -12.30 13.50
C LEU A 164 -2.42 -11.59 13.60
N ARG A 165 -2.39 -10.25 13.65
CA ARG A 165 -3.56 -9.36 13.72
C ARG A 165 -3.60 -8.38 12.56
N SER A 166 -2.44 -7.99 12.03
CA SER A 166 -2.34 -7.06 10.91
C SER A 166 -1.39 -7.59 9.84
N LEU A 167 -1.88 -7.60 8.59
CA LEU A 167 -1.08 -7.95 7.42
C LEU A 167 -1.14 -6.80 6.41
N ASN A 168 0.00 -6.18 6.13
CA ASN A 168 0.13 -5.19 5.06
C ASN A 168 1.08 -5.72 3.99
N VAL A 169 0.57 -5.90 2.78
CA VAL A 169 1.31 -6.37 1.60
C VAL A 169 1.02 -5.46 0.40
N TYR A 170 0.88 -4.16 0.67
CA TYR A 170 0.65 -3.11 -0.32
C TYR A 170 1.71 -3.13 -1.43
N GLY A 171 1.31 -2.90 -2.68
CA GLY A 171 2.25 -2.65 -3.78
C GLY A 171 3.05 -3.88 -4.24
N ASN A 172 2.49 -5.08 -4.07
CA ASN A 172 3.12 -6.35 -4.43
C ASN A 172 2.55 -6.96 -5.72
N ARG A 173 2.76 -8.26 -5.93
CA ARG A 173 2.35 -8.99 -7.14
C ARG A 173 1.45 -10.19 -6.85
N LEU A 174 0.71 -10.17 -5.75
CA LEU A 174 -0.20 -11.24 -5.36
C LEU A 174 -1.31 -11.42 -6.40
N THR A 175 -1.56 -12.67 -6.79
CA THR A 175 -2.66 -13.05 -7.70
C THR A 175 -3.76 -13.85 -6.99
N SER A 176 -3.47 -14.41 -5.82
CA SER A 176 -4.39 -15.14 -4.94
C SER A 176 -4.08 -14.84 -3.46
N LEU A 177 -5.00 -15.22 -2.58
CA LEU A 177 -4.84 -15.14 -1.12
C LEU A 177 -4.60 -16.51 -0.48
N GLN A 178 -4.23 -17.51 -1.28
CA GLN A 178 -3.91 -18.85 -0.78
C GLN A 178 -2.80 -18.75 0.30
N GLY A 179 -3.00 -19.43 1.42
CA GLY A 179 -2.12 -19.41 2.59
C GLY A 179 -2.68 -18.58 3.76
N ILE A 180 -3.62 -17.66 3.51
CA ILE A 180 -4.20 -16.79 4.55
C ILE A 180 -5.25 -17.47 5.41
N GLU A 181 -5.77 -18.63 4.99
CA GLU A 181 -6.97 -19.27 5.56
C GLU A 181 -6.84 -19.58 7.06
N SER A 182 -5.61 -19.86 7.50
CA SER A 182 -5.31 -20.23 8.90
C SER A 182 -5.09 -19.02 9.82
N ALA A 183 -4.92 -17.81 9.27
CA ALA A 183 -4.67 -16.58 10.02
C ALA A 183 -5.96 -15.98 10.59
N VAL A 184 -6.81 -16.81 11.21
CA VAL A 184 -8.18 -16.50 11.66
C VAL A 184 -8.30 -15.36 12.66
N ASN A 185 -7.18 -14.90 13.22
CA ASN A 185 -7.12 -13.77 14.14
C ASN A 185 -6.84 -12.42 13.48
N LEU A 186 -6.67 -12.37 12.15
CA LEU A 186 -6.49 -11.11 11.43
C LEU A 186 -7.67 -10.16 11.68
N GLU A 187 -7.32 -8.92 12.00
CA GLU A 187 -8.23 -7.79 12.20
C GLU A 187 -8.10 -6.78 11.07
N ASP A 188 -6.87 -6.53 10.59
CA ASP A 188 -6.59 -5.55 9.53
C ASP A 188 -5.80 -6.21 8.38
N ILE A 189 -6.28 -6.06 7.14
CA ILE A 189 -5.59 -6.54 5.93
C ILE A 189 -5.51 -5.41 4.89
N PHE A 190 -4.28 -5.12 4.46
CA PHE A 190 -3.97 -4.14 3.42
C PHE A 190 -3.30 -4.82 2.21
N LEU A 191 -4.01 -4.85 1.10
CA LEU A 191 -3.68 -5.55 -0.16
C LEU A 191 -3.75 -4.61 -1.38
N TYR A 192 -3.76 -3.30 -1.14
CA TYR A 192 -3.86 -2.31 -2.21
C TYR A 192 -2.70 -2.44 -3.21
N ASP A 193 -2.97 -2.19 -4.50
CA ASP A 193 -1.99 -2.28 -5.59
C ASP A 193 -1.35 -3.68 -5.74
N ASN A 194 -2.20 -4.68 -5.94
CA ASN A 194 -1.82 -6.06 -6.26
C ASN A 194 -2.49 -6.53 -7.57
N GLN A 195 -2.54 -7.83 -7.83
CA GLN A 195 -3.09 -8.42 -9.06
C GLN A 195 -4.22 -9.43 -8.78
N LEU A 196 -4.89 -9.31 -7.63
CA LEU A 196 -5.94 -10.23 -7.17
C LEU A 196 -7.14 -10.23 -8.11
N THR A 197 -7.67 -11.42 -8.37
CA THR A 197 -8.90 -11.61 -9.18
C THR A 197 -10.06 -12.20 -8.38
N SER A 198 -9.79 -12.69 -7.17
CA SER A 198 -10.74 -13.27 -6.22
C SER A 198 -10.28 -12.97 -4.79
N LEU A 199 -11.22 -12.98 -3.84
CA LEU A 199 -10.96 -12.90 -2.40
C LEU A 199 -11.06 -14.28 -1.72
N LYS A 200 -11.14 -15.39 -2.49
CA LYS A 200 -11.16 -16.75 -1.94
C LYS A 200 -9.98 -16.96 -0.97
N GLY A 201 -10.29 -17.47 0.21
CA GLY A 201 -9.35 -17.72 1.32
C GLY A 201 -9.68 -16.93 2.58
N ILE A 202 -10.40 -15.80 2.47
CA ILE A 202 -10.70 -14.94 3.63
C ILE A 202 -12.02 -15.28 4.34
N GLU A 203 -12.78 -16.28 3.87
CA GLU A 203 -14.16 -16.56 4.31
C GLU A 203 -14.28 -16.78 5.82
N ASN A 204 -13.22 -17.29 6.46
CA ASN A 204 -13.18 -17.64 7.87
C ASN A 204 -12.51 -16.58 8.75
N LEU A 205 -12.05 -15.46 8.19
CA LEU A 205 -11.37 -14.37 8.92
C LEU A 205 -12.40 -13.46 9.62
N THR A 206 -13.30 -14.06 10.41
CA THR A 206 -14.47 -13.38 10.98
C THR A 206 -14.14 -12.27 11.99
N LYS A 207 -12.88 -12.17 12.44
CA LYS A 207 -12.39 -11.05 13.29
C LYS A 207 -11.99 -9.81 12.49
N LEU A 208 -11.99 -9.88 11.15
CA LEU A 208 -11.58 -8.79 10.29
C LEU A 208 -12.48 -7.55 10.48
N LYS A 209 -11.83 -6.42 10.74
CA LYS A 209 -12.39 -5.08 10.91
C LYS A 209 -12.08 -4.18 9.71
N LYS A 210 -10.90 -4.32 9.10
CA LYS A 210 -10.50 -3.52 7.93
C LYS A 210 -9.99 -4.39 6.79
N LEU A 211 -10.50 -4.12 5.59
CA LEU A 211 -10.07 -4.78 4.36
C LEU A 211 -9.85 -3.76 3.25
N GLU A 212 -8.59 -3.54 2.88
CA GLU A 212 -8.19 -2.66 1.79
C GLU A 212 -7.68 -3.48 0.61
N VAL A 213 -8.48 -3.64 -0.44
CA VAL A 213 -8.18 -4.41 -1.66
C VAL A 213 -8.27 -3.54 -2.92
N GLY A 214 -8.05 -2.23 -2.76
CA GLY A 214 -8.07 -1.28 -3.87
C GLY A 214 -6.98 -1.57 -4.92
N LYS A 215 -7.15 -1.04 -6.14
CA LYS A 215 -6.21 -1.19 -7.26
C LYS A 215 -5.82 -2.66 -7.53
N ASN A 216 -6.82 -3.51 -7.63
CA ASN A 216 -6.70 -4.92 -7.98
C ASN A 216 -7.51 -5.22 -9.27
N ARG A 217 -7.88 -6.48 -9.53
CA ARG A 217 -8.63 -6.91 -10.72
C ARG A 217 -9.95 -7.62 -10.38
N LEU A 218 -10.50 -7.35 -9.18
CA LEU A 218 -11.70 -8.00 -8.67
C LEU A 218 -12.94 -7.66 -9.52
N LYS A 219 -13.78 -8.66 -9.76
CA LYS A 219 -15.07 -8.51 -10.48
C LYS A 219 -16.29 -8.61 -9.56
N ASN A 220 -16.12 -9.22 -8.40
CA ASN A 220 -17.10 -9.33 -7.32
C ASN A 220 -16.34 -9.41 -5.99
N LEU A 221 -17.07 -9.41 -4.88
CA LEU A 221 -16.51 -9.48 -3.53
C LEU A 221 -16.83 -10.81 -2.84
N LYS A 222 -17.08 -11.88 -3.59
CA LYS A 222 -17.36 -13.21 -3.00
C LYS A 222 -16.26 -13.60 -2.03
N GLY A 223 -16.66 -14.02 -0.84
CA GLY A 223 -15.81 -14.39 0.28
C GLY A 223 -16.00 -13.49 1.50
N ILE A 224 -16.49 -12.25 1.32
CA ILE A 224 -16.65 -11.30 2.44
C ILE A 224 -17.97 -11.46 3.21
N GLU A 225 -18.92 -12.27 2.74
CA GLU A 225 -20.30 -12.28 3.21
C GLU A 225 -20.44 -12.61 4.70
N LYS A 226 -19.47 -13.33 5.28
CA LYS A 226 -19.41 -13.73 6.69
C LYS A 226 -18.59 -12.80 7.58
N LEU A 227 -17.92 -11.79 7.02
CA LEU A 227 -17.03 -10.86 7.73
C LEU A 227 -17.82 -9.79 8.50
N THR A 228 -18.78 -10.21 9.32
CA THR A 228 -19.78 -9.34 9.97
C THR A 228 -19.19 -8.30 10.94
N ASN A 229 -17.91 -8.47 11.32
CA ASN A 229 -17.15 -7.49 12.10
C ASN A 229 -16.50 -6.38 11.28
N LEU A 230 -16.62 -6.40 9.95
CA LEU A 230 -15.98 -5.42 9.08
C LEU A 230 -16.57 -4.01 9.29
N GLU A 231 -15.69 -3.06 9.59
CA GLU A 231 -15.96 -1.65 9.85
C GLU A 231 -15.51 -0.77 8.69
N GLU A 232 -14.48 -1.19 7.94
CA GLU A 232 -13.90 -0.46 6.82
C GLU A 232 -13.59 -1.39 5.64
N LEU A 233 -14.04 -0.97 4.46
CA LEU A 233 -13.85 -1.70 3.20
C LEU A 233 -13.43 -0.77 2.08
N GLY A 234 -12.20 -0.92 1.61
CA GLY A 234 -11.69 -0.26 0.41
C GLY A 234 -11.58 -1.24 -0.75
N VAL A 235 -12.33 -0.97 -1.82
CA VAL A 235 -12.40 -1.77 -3.04
C VAL A 235 -12.24 -0.90 -4.30
N SER A 236 -11.76 0.33 -4.13
CA SER A 236 -11.58 1.29 -5.21
C SER A 236 -10.65 0.77 -6.32
N GLU A 237 -10.80 1.30 -7.54
CA GLU A 237 -9.93 0.95 -8.68
C GLU A 237 -9.89 -0.55 -9.01
N ASN A 238 -11.05 -1.22 -8.91
CA ASN A 238 -11.25 -2.61 -9.34
C ASN A 238 -12.12 -2.66 -10.62
N ARG A 239 -12.74 -3.82 -10.89
CA ARG A 239 -13.61 -4.06 -12.05
C ARG A 239 -15.03 -4.47 -11.61
N LEU A 240 -15.45 -4.05 -10.42
CA LEU A 240 -16.74 -4.42 -9.81
C LEU A 240 -17.91 -3.83 -10.59
N THR A 241 -18.99 -4.61 -10.78
CA THR A 241 -20.25 -4.14 -11.40
C THR A 241 -21.39 -3.96 -10.41
N ASP A 242 -21.25 -4.54 -9.22
CA ASP A 242 -22.08 -4.35 -8.04
C ASP A 242 -21.23 -4.67 -6.80
N ILE A 243 -21.81 -4.48 -5.61
CA ILE A 243 -21.19 -4.80 -4.31
C ILE A 243 -22.19 -5.52 -3.41
N LYS A 244 -23.04 -6.39 -3.95
CA LYS A 244 -24.17 -6.99 -3.20
C LYS A 244 -23.74 -7.82 -1.98
N GLU A 245 -22.51 -8.33 -1.97
CA GLU A 245 -21.95 -9.17 -0.91
C GLU A 245 -21.86 -8.43 0.43
N ILE A 246 -21.84 -7.09 0.45
CA ILE A 246 -21.77 -6.31 1.71
C ILE A 246 -23.09 -6.33 2.50
N LYS A 247 -24.18 -6.91 2.00
CA LYS A 247 -25.55 -6.79 2.56
C LYS A 247 -25.66 -7.12 4.06
N ASN A 248 -24.79 -7.99 4.57
CA ASN A 248 -24.80 -8.45 5.96
C ASN A 248 -23.76 -7.75 6.86
N LEU A 249 -22.94 -6.84 6.31
CA LEU A 249 -21.84 -6.18 7.03
C LEU A 249 -22.35 -4.98 7.85
N LYS A 250 -23.23 -5.22 8.83
CA LYS A 250 -23.95 -4.16 9.55
C LYS A 250 -23.05 -3.21 10.35
N LYS A 251 -21.82 -3.62 10.66
CA LYS A 251 -20.84 -2.78 11.36
C LYS A 251 -20.09 -1.81 10.46
N LEU A 252 -20.30 -1.88 9.14
CA LEU A 252 -19.57 -1.05 8.18
C LEU A 252 -19.82 0.45 8.44
N GLU A 253 -18.74 1.18 8.66
CA GLU A 253 -18.71 2.63 8.90
C GLU A 253 -18.15 3.38 7.69
N ARG A 254 -17.20 2.74 6.98
CA ARG A 254 -16.44 3.30 5.86
C ARG A 254 -16.47 2.37 4.66
N ILE A 255 -16.71 2.94 3.48
CA ILE A 255 -16.62 2.22 2.21
C ILE A 255 -16.06 3.10 1.11
N TYR A 256 -14.94 2.69 0.55
CA TYR A 256 -14.31 3.34 -0.60
C TYR A 256 -14.42 2.41 -1.80
N ALA A 257 -15.25 2.75 -2.77
CA ALA A 257 -15.54 1.93 -3.95
C ALA A 257 -15.44 2.73 -5.25
N PHE A 258 -14.70 3.83 -5.26
CA PHE A 258 -14.55 4.70 -6.41
C PHE A 258 -13.78 4.02 -7.56
N CYS A 259 -13.87 4.57 -8.76
CA CYS A 259 -13.14 4.07 -9.94
C CYS A 259 -13.45 2.61 -10.33
N ASN A 260 -14.69 2.13 -10.13
CA ASN A 260 -15.15 0.79 -10.52
C ASN A 260 -16.09 0.84 -11.74
N LYS A 261 -16.94 -0.18 -11.95
CA LYS A 261 -18.00 -0.22 -12.97
C LYS A 261 -19.37 -0.46 -12.34
N ILE A 262 -19.55 -0.06 -11.08
CA ILE A 262 -20.72 -0.38 -10.28
C ILE A 262 -21.95 0.30 -10.89
N LYS A 263 -22.98 -0.49 -11.21
CA LYS A 263 -24.26 -0.02 -11.77
C LYS A 263 -25.39 -0.02 -10.75
N THR A 264 -25.29 -0.88 -9.73
CA THR A 264 -26.32 -1.04 -8.70
C THR A 264 -25.67 -1.17 -7.32
N LEU A 265 -26.37 -0.66 -6.31
CA LEU A 265 -25.97 -0.76 -4.92
C LEU A 265 -26.96 -1.67 -4.15
N PRO A 266 -26.49 -2.39 -3.13
CA PRO A 266 -27.39 -2.95 -2.14
C PRO A 266 -28.14 -1.83 -1.42
N ASN A 267 -29.21 -2.16 -0.69
CA ASN A 267 -29.95 -1.15 0.07
C ASN A 267 -29.08 -0.59 1.20
N LEU A 268 -28.42 0.56 0.99
CA LEU A 268 -27.50 1.14 1.96
C LEU A 268 -28.22 1.80 3.15
N LYS A 269 -29.54 1.98 3.08
CA LYS A 269 -30.36 2.50 4.18
C LYS A 269 -30.26 1.65 5.45
N GLN A 270 -29.98 0.36 5.31
CA GLN A 270 -29.86 -0.58 6.42
C GLN A 270 -28.58 -0.42 7.25
N PHE A 271 -27.55 0.29 6.74
CA PHE A 271 -26.29 0.46 7.45
C PHE A 271 -26.36 1.74 8.28
N SER A 272 -26.75 1.59 9.54
CA SER A 272 -26.89 2.71 10.49
C SER A 272 -25.57 3.39 10.81
N LYS A 273 -24.45 2.65 10.81
CA LYS A 273 -23.12 3.16 11.13
C LYS A 273 -22.39 3.88 9.99
N LEU A 274 -22.79 3.68 8.73
CA LEU A 274 -22.14 4.34 7.60
C LEU A 274 -22.19 5.88 7.73
N LYS A 275 -21.06 6.53 7.44
CA LYS A 275 -20.92 7.99 7.44
C LYS A 275 -20.60 8.49 6.03
N TYR A 276 -21.29 9.52 5.56
CA TYR A 276 -21.13 10.01 4.18
C TYR A 276 -19.70 10.43 3.86
N VAL A 277 -19.00 11.08 4.81
CA VAL A 277 -17.58 11.51 4.67
C VAL A 277 -16.60 10.34 4.50
N PHE A 278 -17.03 9.12 4.79
CA PHE A 278 -16.24 7.89 4.60
C PHE A 278 -16.90 6.95 3.59
N CYS A 279 -17.76 7.48 2.72
CA CYS A 279 -18.37 6.74 1.62
C CYS A 279 -17.95 7.38 0.31
N ASP A 280 -17.31 6.63 -0.59
CA ASP A 280 -17.00 7.12 -1.92
C ASP A 280 -17.37 6.10 -3.00
N PHE A 281 -18.39 6.42 -3.78
CA PHE A 281 -18.85 5.65 -4.93
C PHE A 281 -18.57 6.39 -6.26
N SER A 282 -17.75 7.44 -6.23
CA SER A 282 -17.46 8.27 -7.40
C SER A 282 -16.80 7.46 -8.52
N ASP A 283 -16.92 7.95 -9.76
CA ASP A 283 -16.37 7.28 -10.95
C ASP A 283 -16.81 5.80 -11.04
N ASN A 284 -18.12 5.60 -11.11
CA ASN A 284 -18.77 4.33 -11.36
C ASN A 284 -19.78 4.51 -12.52
N LEU A 285 -20.83 3.68 -12.56
CA LEU A 285 -21.91 3.74 -13.54
C LEU A 285 -23.27 3.88 -12.83
N LEU A 286 -23.30 4.54 -11.68
CA LEU A 286 -24.50 4.72 -10.88
C LEU A 286 -25.35 5.86 -11.44
N SER A 287 -26.64 5.59 -11.68
CA SER A 287 -27.59 6.64 -12.05
C SER A 287 -27.95 7.50 -10.83
N GLU A 288 -28.39 8.74 -11.07
CA GLU A 288 -28.89 9.59 -9.97
C GLU A 288 -30.10 8.96 -9.26
N LYS A 289 -30.95 8.23 -10.00
CA LYS A 289 -32.07 7.45 -9.45
C LYS A 289 -31.58 6.34 -8.51
N GLU A 290 -30.53 5.61 -8.91
CA GLU A 290 -29.95 4.54 -8.08
C GLU A 290 -29.37 5.09 -6.78
N LEU A 291 -28.58 6.18 -6.86
CA LEU A 291 -28.05 6.87 -5.68
C LEU A 291 -29.16 7.30 -4.73
N ALA A 292 -30.21 7.96 -5.25
CA ALA A 292 -31.36 8.39 -4.44
C ALA A 292 -32.14 7.22 -3.82
N ALA A 293 -32.25 6.10 -4.55
CA ALA A 293 -32.99 4.93 -4.10
C ALA A 293 -32.27 4.15 -3.00
N LYS A 294 -30.93 4.04 -3.07
CA LYS A 294 -30.15 3.14 -2.22
C LYS A 294 -29.46 3.83 -1.05
N LEU A 295 -29.05 5.10 -1.19
CA LEU A 295 -28.35 5.81 -0.13
C LEU A 295 -29.27 6.08 1.08
N PRO A 296 -28.71 6.15 2.30
CA PRO A 296 -29.44 6.64 3.46
C PRO A 296 -30.02 8.04 3.24
N LYS A 297 -31.28 8.27 3.64
CA LYS A 297 -31.92 9.60 3.54
C LYS A 297 -31.06 10.70 4.18
N ARG A 298 -30.41 10.39 5.31
CA ARG A 298 -29.50 11.28 6.05
C ARG A 298 -28.26 11.75 5.25
N PHE A 299 -27.94 11.12 4.12
CA PHE A 299 -26.85 11.56 3.22
C PHE A 299 -27.34 12.51 2.14
N LEU A 300 -28.63 12.44 1.79
CA LEU A 300 -29.22 13.20 0.69
C LEU A 300 -29.65 14.62 1.12
N THR A 301 -29.79 14.85 2.43
CA THR A 301 -30.25 16.11 3.00
C THR A 301 -29.21 16.70 3.97
N GLY A 302 -29.16 18.03 4.05
CA GLY A 302 -28.35 18.76 5.03
C GLY A 302 -27.46 19.86 4.46
N GLY A 303 -26.45 20.26 5.25
CA GLY A 303 -25.59 21.42 5.00
C GLY A 303 -24.65 21.30 3.80
N LYS A 304 -23.89 22.38 3.54
CA LYS A 304 -23.04 22.58 2.36
C LYS A 304 -22.13 21.38 2.03
N ASN A 305 -21.56 20.72 3.05
CA ASN A 305 -20.64 19.59 2.86
C ASN A 305 -21.32 18.34 2.29
N LYS A 306 -22.54 18.00 2.74
CA LYS A 306 -23.29 16.86 2.17
C LYS A 306 -23.73 17.13 0.74
N LYS A 307 -24.15 18.38 0.45
CA LYS A 307 -24.47 18.81 -0.91
C LYS A 307 -23.25 18.70 -1.83
N ALA A 308 -22.07 19.11 -1.35
CA ALA A 308 -20.82 18.97 -2.09
C ALA A 308 -20.45 17.50 -2.33
N TRP A 309 -20.48 16.66 -1.29
CA TRP A 309 -20.27 15.22 -1.41
C TRP A 309 -21.21 14.59 -2.44
N LEU A 310 -22.53 14.80 -2.31
CA LEU A 310 -23.51 14.24 -3.23
C LEU A 310 -23.32 14.75 -4.68
N SER A 311 -22.88 16.01 -4.84
CA SER A 311 -22.52 16.56 -6.14
C SER A 311 -21.34 15.80 -6.75
N ASP A 312 -20.27 15.57 -5.99
CA ASP A 312 -19.10 14.79 -6.44
C ASP A 312 -19.55 13.35 -6.80
N GLN A 313 -20.35 12.71 -5.95
CA GLN A 313 -20.89 11.37 -6.21
C GLN A 313 -21.73 11.27 -7.49
N LYS A 314 -22.38 12.35 -7.94
CA LYS A 314 -23.17 12.39 -9.19
C LYS A 314 -22.32 12.76 -10.41
N GLU A 315 -21.49 13.80 -10.27
CA GLU A 315 -20.69 14.35 -11.36
C GLU A 315 -19.67 13.32 -11.85
N PHE A 316 -19.04 12.60 -10.92
CA PHE A 316 -17.99 11.65 -11.27
C PHE A 316 -18.52 10.40 -11.98
N GLN A 317 -19.82 10.07 -11.89
CA GLN A 317 -20.43 8.93 -12.64
C GLN A 317 -20.41 9.15 -14.16
N LYS A 318 -20.27 10.41 -14.59
CA LYS A 318 -20.32 10.82 -16.00
C LYS A 318 -18.93 10.85 -16.62
N LEU A 319 -17.87 10.52 -15.87
CA LEU A 319 -16.49 10.57 -16.34
C LEU A 319 -16.24 9.49 -17.39
N LYS A 320 -15.97 9.93 -18.62
CA LYS A 320 -15.45 9.04 -19.66
C LYS A 320 -13.95 8.84 -19.41
N ARG A 321 -13.55 7.65 -18.99
CA ARG A 321 -12.13 7.24 -18.79
C ARG A 321 -11.31 7.11 -20.07
N THR A 322 -11.90 7.47 -21.21
CA THR A 322 -11.26 7.38 -22.52
C THR A 322 -10.72 8.74 -22.93
N ILE A 323 -9.48 8.76 -23.37
CA ILE A 323 -8.90 9.92 -24.05
C ILE A 323 -8.98 9.70 -25.56
N LYS A 324 -9.50 10.70 -26.27
CA LYS A 324 -9.38 10.76 -27.73
C LYS A 324 -8.27 11.72 -28.09
N LEU A 325 -7.10 11.20 -28.47
CA LEU A 325 -6.01 12.04 -28.96
C LEU A 325 -6.37 12.63 -30.33
N VAL A 326 -6.11 13.93 -30.48
CA VAL A 326 -6.18 14.68 -31.74
C VAL A 326 -4.79 14.78 -32.35
N ASN A 327 -3.76 15.01 -31.52
CA ASN A 327 -2.37 15.04 -31.90
C ASN A 327 -1.52 14.29 -30.85
N PRO A 328 -0.81 13.20 -31.20
CA PRO A 328 -0.81 12.54 -32.51
C PRO A 328 -2.15 11.87 -32.83
N LYS A 329 -2.50 11.77 -34.12
CA LYS A 329 -3.67 11.00 -34.58
C LYS A 329 -3.49 9.48 -34.36
N LYS A 330 -2.25 8.96 -34.41
CA LYS A 330 -1.94 7.54 -34.11
C LYS A 330 -1.92 7.33 -32.59
N LYS A 331 -2.84 6.52 -32.09
CA LYS A 331 -3.22 6.45 -30.66
C LYS A 331 -2.12 6.01 -29.68
N ASN A 332 -1.00 5.43 -30.14
CA ASN A 332 -0.10 4.68 -29.24
C ASN A 332 1.38 5.09 -29.31
N GLU A 333 1.77 6.03 -30.16
CA GLU A 333 3.19 6.38 -30.37
C GLU A 333 3.42 7.88 -30.56
N ILE A 334 4.45 8.40 -29.88
CA ILE A 334 4.98 9.76 -30.02
C ILE A 334 6.50 9.70 -30.19
N SER A 335 7.15 10.77 -30.62
CA SER A 335 8.61 10.86 -30.72
C SER A 335 9.18 11.69 -29.57
N VAL A 336 10.46 11.51 -29.24
CA VAL A 336 11.21 12.45 -28.38
C VAL A 336 11.16 13.91 -28.88
N LYS A 337 10.86 14.12 -30.18
CA LYS A 337 10.69 15.43 -30.79
C LYS A 337 9.29 16.03 -30.56
N THR A 338 8.30 15.25 -30.14
CA THR A 338 6.93 15.72 -29.90
C THR A 338 6.93 16.83 -28.86
N LYS A 339 6.53 18.03 -29.27
CA LYS A 339 6.41 19.23 -28.41
C LYS A 339 5.02 19.44 -27.85
N GLU A 340 4.05 18.76 -28.44
CA GLU A 340 2.64 18.98 -28.15
C GLU A 340 1.85 17.67 -28.23
N ILE A 341 0.93 17.50 -27.28
CA ILE A 341 -0.12 16.48 -27.35
C ILE A 341 -1.45 17.16 -27.05
N SER A 342 -2.46 16.90 -27.87
CA SER A 342 -3.82 17.41 -27.67
C SER A 342 -4.85 16.32 -27.85
N GLY A 343 -6.00 16.51 -27.23
CA GLY A 343 -7.07 15.53 -27.25
C GLY A 343 -8.31 16.00 -26.51
N TYR A 344 -9.24 15.08 -26.37
CA TYR A 344 -10.45 15.25 -25.58
C TYR A 344 -10.44 14.26 -24.41
N ALA A 345 -10.66 14.79 -23.22
CA ALA A 345 -10.93 14.07 -21.98
C ALA A 345 -12.34 14.45 -21.47
N PHE A 346 -12.67 14.11 -20.22
CA PHE A 346 -13.88 14.66 -19.60
C PHE A 346 -13.72 16.17 -19.33
N PRO A 347 -14.83 16.95 -19.31
CA PRO A 347 -14.79 18.38 -19.03
C PRO A 347 -14.02 18.73 -17.76
N GLU A 348 -13.17 19.76 -17.85
CA GLU A 348 -12.33 20.24 -16.76
C GLU A 348 -11.32 19.23 -16.17
N ALA A 349 -11.02 18.16 -16.90
CA ALA A 349 -9.96 17.23 -16.51
C ALA A 349 -8.60 17.93 -16.39
N TYR A 350 -7.87 17.64 -15.35
CA TYR A 350 -6.45 17.94 -15.26
C TYR A 350 -5.68 16.81 -15.94
N VAL A 351 -4.79 17.14 -16.87
CA VAL A 351 -4.11 16.18 -17.75
C VAL A 351 -2.60 16.35 -17.66
N GLU A 352 -1.87 15.25 -17.54
CA GLU A 352 -0.40 15.24 -17.62
C GLU A 352 0.10 13.93 -18.24
N LEU A 353 1.39 13.88 -18.59
CA LEU A 353 2.08 12.63 -18.92
C LEU A 353 2.92 12.17 -17.75
N LYS A 354 2.87 10.88 -17.43
CA LYS A 354 3.76 10.21 -16.47
C LYS A 354 4.65 9.21 -17.18
N ASN A 355 5.96 9.33 -17.00
CA ASN A 355 6.90 8.31 -17.45
C ASN A 355 6.79 7.08 -16.55
N LEU A 356 6.36 5.94 -17.10
CA LEU A 356 6.13 4.73 -16.31
C LEU A 356 7.40 4.08 -15.78
N LYS A 357 8.57 4.39 -16.34
CA LYS A 357 9.86 3.88 -15.85
C LYS A 357 10.42 4.72 -14.71
N THR A 358 10.32 6.06 -14.81
CA THR A 358 10.99 6.98 -13.88
C THR A 358 10.06 7.68 -12.92
N GLY A 359 8.74 7.54 -13.08
CA GLY A 359 7.72 8.24 -12.29
C GLY A 359 7.58 9.73 -12.61
N LYS A 360 8.54 10.35 -13.30
CA LYS A 360 8.53 11.78 -13.64
C LYS A 360 7.30 12.17 -14.45
N THR A 361 6.70 13.32 -14.14
CA THR A 361 5.52 13.85 -14.81
C THR A 361 5.82 15.14 -15.58
N THR A 362 4.98 15.47 -16.55
CA THR A 362 4.97 16.79 -17.19
C THR A 362 4.18 17.80 -16.36
N LYS A 363 4.27 19.09 -16.69
CA LYS A 363 3.34 20.09 -16.16
C LYS A 363 1.91 19.69 -16.52
N CYS A 364 1.02 19.75 -15.53
CA CYS A 364 -0.39 19.47 -15.68
C CYS A 364 -1.11 20.62 -16.39
N VAL A 365 -2.10 20.30 -17.24
CA VAL A 365 -2.97 21.27 -17.93
C VAL A 365 -4.44 20.97 -17.65
N LYS A 366 -5.27 21.99 -17.51
CA LYS A 366 -6.72 21.82 -17.35
C LYS A 366 -7.39 21.79 -18.72
N ALA A 367 -8.24 20.81 -18.96
CA ALA A 367 -9.12 20.72 -20.12
C ALA A 367 -10.24 21.78 -20.00
N ASP A 368 -10.76 22.24 -21.13
CA ASP A 368 -11.84 23.20 -21.15
C ASP A 368 -13.21 22.58 -20.79
N LYS A 369 -14.26 23.39 -20.84
CA LYS A 369 -15.66 22.96 -20.60
C LYS A 369 -16.16 21.88 -21.56
N ASN A 370 -15.52 21.74 -22.72
CA ASN A 370 -15.82 20.72 -23.73
C ASN A 370 -14.87 19.51 -23.62
N GLY A 371 -13.96 19.52 -22.65
CA GLY A 371 -12.97 18.47 -22.40
C GLY A 371 -11.73 18.54 -23.32
N TYR A 372 -11.57 19.58 -24.14
CA TYR A 372 -10.38 19.73 -24.97
C TYR A 372 -9.17 20.11 -24.11
N PHE A 373 -8.06 19.42 -24.28
CA PHE A 373 -6.79 19.72 -23.61
C PHE A 373 -5.64 19.81 -24.59
N LYS A 374 -4.59 20.54 -24.18
CA LYS A 374 -3.40 20.76 -24.98
C LYS A 374 -2.15 20.89 -24.11
N LEU A 375 -1.35 19.82 -24.06
CA LEU A 375 -0.02 19.81 -23.43
C LEU A 375 0.98 20.43 -24.40
N LYS A 376 1.62 21.54 -24.03
CA LYS A 376 2.61 22.27 -24.86
C LYS A 376 4.00 22.20 -24.23
N LYS A 377 5.04 22.55 -25.01
CA LYS A 377 6.43 22.66 -24.56
C LYS A 377 6.97 21.37 -23.94
N LEU A 378 6.55 20.21 -24.46
CA LEU A 378 7.00 18.92 -23.96
C LEU A 378 8.51 18.72 -24.20
N ASN A 379 9.22 18.26 -23.17
CA ASN A 379 10.63 17.87 -23.24
C ASN A 379 10.78 16.37 -23.01
N LEU A 380 10.68 15.59 -24.09
CA LEU A 380 10.70 14.14 -24.05
C LEU A 380 12.07 13.53 -24.38
N LYS A 381 13.13 14.34 -24.51
CA LYS A 381 14.47 13.88 -24.92
C LYS A 381 14.98 12.72 -24.04
N LYS A 382 14.83 12.84 -22.71
CA LYS A 382 15.25 11.82 -21.73
C LYS A 382 14.27 10.64 -21.61
N TRP A 383 13.15 10.65 -22.34
CA TRP A 383 12.07 9.65 -22.24
C TRP A 383 12.07 8.66 -23.43
N GLY A 384 13.05 8.73 -24.32
CA GLY A 384 13.14 7.84 -25.49
C GLY A 384 13.20 6.36 -25.11
N GLY A 385 12.29 5.57 -25.67
CA GLY A 385 12.10 4.15 -25.37
C GLY A 385 11.15 3.88 -24.19
N ALA A 386 10.71 4.92 -23.46
CA ALA A 386 9.78 4.76 -22.35
C ALA A 386 8.33 4.59 -22.83
N LYS A 387 7.52 3.96 -21.97
CA LYS A 387 6.07 4.07 -22.00
C LYS A 387 5.66 5.25 -21.12
N VAL A 388 4.79 6.11 -21.63
CA VAL A 388 4.22 7.24 -20.89
C VAL A 388 2.72 7.06 -20.80
N GLN A 389 2.17 7.25 -19.61
CA GLN A 389 0.73 7.21 -19.38
C GLN A 389 0.19 8.63 -19.42
N VAL A 390 -0.96 8.83 -20.07
CA VAL A 390 -1.70 10.09 -19.98
C VAL A 390 -2.60 9.98 -18.74
N ASN A 391 -2.24 10.69 -17.69
CA ASN A 391 -3.01 10.71 -16.46
C ASN A 391 -4.11 11.77 -16.58
N LEU A 392 -5.30 11.43 -16.09
CA LEU A 392 -6.39 12.35 -15.89
C LEU A 392 -6.61 12.52 -14.39
N TYR A 393 -6.95 13.72 -13.97
CA TYR A 393 -7.41 14.00 -12.61
C TYR A 393 -8.67 14.85 -12.68
N LYS A 394 -9.54 14.68 -11.68
CA LYS A 394 -10.68 15.56 -11.45
C LYS A 394 -10.52 16.17 -10.07
N TYR A 395 -10.74 17.47 -9.95
CA TYR A 395 -10.77 18.12 -8.64
C TYR A 395 -12.00 17.63 -7.86
N SER A 396 -11.78 17.01 -6.70
CA SER A 396 -12.86 16.73 -5.74
C SER A 396 -13.07 17.96 -4.88
N LYS A 397 -14.30 18.46 -4.84
CA LYS A 397 -14.68 19.61 -3.99
C LYS A 397 -14.67 19.22 -2.52
N GLU A 398 -15.01 17.97 -2.22
CA GLU A 398 -14.96 17.44 -0.87
C GLU A 398 -13.52 17.32 -0.36
N GLN A 399 -12.65 16.64 -1.13
CA GLN A 399 -11.26 16.40 -0.71
C GLN A 399 -10.35 17.63 -0.93
N LYS A 400 -10.87 18.67 -1.61
CA LYS A 400 -10.16 19.89 -2.00
C LYS A 400 -8.85 19.64 -2.75
N ARG A 401 -8.77 18.53 -3.50
CA ARG A 401 -7.57 18.10 -4.24
C ARG A 401 -7.95 17.45 -5.56
N ASN A 402 -6.96 17.36 -6.45
CA ASN A 402 -7.08 16.58 -7.68
C ASN A 402 -6.99 15.08 -7.36
N VAL A 403 -8.06 14.35 -7.67
CA VAL A 403 -8.14 12.88 -7.53
C VAL A 403 -7.82 12.28 -8.90
N GLN A 404 -6.89 11.33 -8.93
CA GLN A 404 -6.51 10.66 -10.17
C GLN A 404 -7.68 9.81 -10.67
N VAL A 405 -8.00 9.96 -11.95
CA VAL A 405 -8.98 9.16 -12.67
C VAL A 405 -8.23 8.13 -13.49
N VAL A 406 -8.56 6.86 -13.32
CA VAL A 406 -7.89 5.75 -14.01
C VAL A 406 -8.06 5.91 -15.53
N CYS A 407 -6.97 6.20 -16.24
CA CYS A 407 -6.93 6.24 -17.69
C CYS A 407 -5.91 5.23 -18.22
N ASN A 408 -6.34 4.38 -19.18
CA ASN A 408 -5.50 3.32 -19.75
C ASN A 408 -4.71 3.77 -20.99
N THR A 409 -4.68 5.07 -21.30
CA THR A 409 -3.98 5.58 -22.48
C THR A 409 -2.47 5.61 -22.22
N VAL A 410 -1.75 4.67 -22.83
CA VAL A 410 -0.29 4.58 -22.78
C VAL A 410 0.29 4.83 -24.18
N LEU A 411 1.27 5.72 -24.26
CA LEU A 411 2.00 6.07 -25.47
C LEU A 411 3.44 5.57 -25.37
N LYS A 412 3.97 5.03 -26.45
CA LYS A 412 5.40 4.70 -26.58
C LYS A 412 6.14 5.91 -27.13
N VAL A 413 7.23 6.32 -26.45
CA VAL A 413 8.10 7.41 -26.92
C VAL A 413 9.22 6.83 -27.77
N LYS A 414 9.23 7.11 -29.07
CA LYS A 414 10.29 6.69 -30.00
C LYS A 414 11.52 7.59 -29.88
N LYS A 415 12.70 6.96 -29.90
CA LYS A 415 14.01 7.65 -29.87
C LYS A 415 14.32 8.40 -31.18
N LYS A 416 13.71 7.99 -32.31
CA LYS A 416 13.82 8.63 -33.63
C LYS A 416 12.50 9.29 -33.98
#